data_AF-A0A5J4Y4C3-F1
#
_entry.id   AF-A0A5J4Y4C3-F1
#
_cell.length_a   1.000
_cell.length_b   1.000
_cell.length_c   1.000
_cell.angle_alpha   90.00
_cell.angle_beta   90.00
_cell.angle_gamma   90.00
#
_symmetry.space_group_name_H-M   'P 1'
#
loop_
_entity.id
_entity.type
_entity.pdbx_description
1 polymer ?
#
loop_
_entity_poly.entity_id
_entity_poly.type
_entity_poly.pdbx_seq_one_letter_code
_entity_poly.pdbx_strand_id
1 'polypeptide(L)'
;MGSSSGESGDDGGTLHTTVPFKSLVTVQAAPEVDTTGMALIDAQAVTSGQAHHIPDVRARQVYYNVPFEDMHAPAVGPAHPFNKDGLAAGMRNHRAGHVEDSHVHSFHFDDQYYTYHSFGHAMAPGGGQRVSDPRFLEEQQIGESVYTVTDRSKKRKTADKKAAAAKAAEAAACVDPSEPWAVHNRQPWADKEVKPAELNDEQKAFLEQVAKDKADAAEVAGETPTDKSMFHGKSLKDYAGRSWLEAPKDLKAENEHCFLPKRWVHTWSGHTKGVNAIRFFPKTGHLLLSAGLDGKIKMWDVNGSGKCMRTYMGFTKGVKDINFSNDGKRFLSTSYDKVIKLWDTETGQVIKTFGENKMFYVAKFHPEQQNMMLAGCSDKKVYQWDLESGDIIQEYDYHLAAVNTITFVDEGRRFVTTSDDKTIRVWDLGVPVQIKYMADPGMHSMPAVTLSPDQKWFVGTSLDNKIDTYSTKDRFRQNRKKTFKGHVVAGYACRPNFSLDGRYVMSGDGEGKCWFWEWQNTKVARTIKAHEGVCIDCEWHPLESSKVATCGWDGAIKYW
;
A
#
# COMPACT_ATOMS: atom_id res chain seq x y z
N MET A 1 -35.31 -15.50 -49.07
CA MET A 1 -36.69 -14.97 -49.13
C MET A 1 -37.05 -14.66 -47.68
N GLY A 2 -37.08 -13.44 -47.14
CA GLY A 2 -37.29 -12.12 -47.72
C GLY A 2 -38.51 -11.53 -47.01
N SER A 3 -38.31 -10.71 -45.98
CA SER A 3 -39.19 -9.57 -45.65
C SER A 3 -38.72 -8.83 -44.40
N SER A 4 -38.61 -7.52 -44.58
CA SER A 4 -38.20 -6.43 -43.71
C SER A 4 -39.34 -5.81 -42.88
N SER A 5 -38.99 -5.24 -41.74
CA SER A 5 -39.57 -4.02 -41.10
C SER A 5 -38.77 -3.80 -39.81
N GLY A 6 -38.13 -2.67 -39.47
CA GLY A 6 -38.36 -1.27 -39.79
C GLY A 6 -38.52 -0.52 -38.46
N GLU A 7 -37.70 0.53 -38.25
CA GLU A 7 -37.78 1.56 -37.17
C GLU A 7 -37.31 1.15 -35.75
N SER A 8 -36.71 1.99 -34.90
CA SER A 8 -35.99 3.28 -34.96
C SER A 8 -35.62 3.62 -33.50
N GLY A 9 -34.41 4.09 -33.22
CA GLY A 9 -34.06 4.72 -31.95
C GLY A 9 -32.55 4.71 -31.70
N ASP A 10 -31.92 5.69 -31.08
CA ASP A 10 -32.19 7.11 -30.82
C ASP A 10 -30.79 7.64 -30.46
N ASP A 11 -30.39 8.78 -31.04
CA ASP A 11 -29.01 9.25 -31.02
C ASP A 11 -28.62 9.89 -29.67
N GLY A 12 -27.33 9.73 -29.36
CA GLY A 12 -26.70 10.11 -28.10
C GLY A 12 -26.66 11.61 -27.79
N GLY A 13 -26.66 11.91 -26.49
CA GLY A 13 -26.39 13.24 -25.96
C GLY A 13 -25.50 13.17 -24.73
N THR A 14 -24.20 13.40 -24.90
CA THR A 14 -23.29 13.77 -23.79
C THR A 14 -22.51 15.01 -24.17
N LEU A 15 -22.92 16.13 -23.56
CA LEU A 15 -22.30 17.45 -23.61
C LEU A 15 -20.95 17.43 -22.89
N HIS A 16 -19.85 17.64 -23.61
CA HIS A 16 -18.57 18.07 -23.03
C HIS A 16 -18.35 19.55 -23.31
N THR A 17 -18.34 20.33 -22.23
CA THR A 17 -17.99 21.76 -22.20
C THR A 17 -16.52 21.98 -22.51
N THR A 18 -16.22 22.61 -23.65
CA THR A 18 -14.87 23.09 -24.01
C THR A 18 -14.77 24.61 -23.86
N VAL A 19 -13.83 25.05 -23.03
CA VAL A 19 -13.45 26.46 -22.82
C VAL A 19 -12.70 26.98 -24.05
N PRO A 20 -12.97 28.19 -24.59
CA PRO A 20 -12.31 28.64 -25.81
C PRO A 20 -10.90 29.19 -25.51
N PHE A 21 -9.89 28.58 -26.11
CA PHE A 21 -8.52 29.10 -26.19
C PHE A 21 -8.45 30.14 -27.31
N LYS A 22 -7.96 31.36 -27.03
CA LYS A 22 -7.77 32.44 -28.02
C LYS A 22 -6.74 32.02 -29.08
N SER A 23 -7.15 31.99 -30.35
CA SER A 23 -6.27 31.83 -31.50
C SER A 23 -5.50 33.14 -31.79
N LEU A 24 -4.17 33.04 -31.88
CA LEU A 24 -3.32 34.10 -32.43
C LEU A 24 -3.52 34.17 -33.94
N VAL A 25 -3.81 35.36 -34.45
CA VAL A 25 -3.97 35.65 -35.88
C VAL A 25 -2.59 35.61 -36.55
N THR A 26 -2.40 34.68 -37.49
CA THR A 26 -1.34 34.73 -38.50
C THR A 26 -1.92 35.29 -39.79
N VAL A 27 -1.43 36.46 -40.21
CA VAL A 27 -1.77 37.08 -41.49
C VAL A 27 -0.93 36.41 -42.58
N GLN A 28 -1.57 35.90 -43.63
CA GLN A 28 -0.92 35.35 -44.82
C GLN A 28 -1.28 36.21 -46.03
N ALA A 29 -0.27 36.72 -46.74
CA ALA A 29 -0.42 37.61 -47.89
C ALA A 29 -0.27 36.84 -49.21
N ALA A 30 -1.37 36.28 -49.72
CA ALA A 30 -1.52 35.86 -51.12
C ALA A 30 -3.03 35.78 -51.45
N PRO A 31 -3.48 36.08 -52.68
CA PRO A 31 -4.90 36.04 -53.03
C PRO A 31 -5.42 34.59 -53.02
N GLU A 32 -6.58 34.38 -52.40
CA GLU A 32 -7.28 33.08 -52.39
C GLU A 32 -7.74 32.73 -53.81
N VAL A 33 -7.11 31.72 -54.40
CA VAL A 33 -7.63 31.01 -55.57
C VAL A 33 -8.27 29.72 -55.05
N ASP A 34 -9.59 29.61 -55.22
CA ASP A 34 -10.38 28.47 -54.79
C ASP A 34 -10.03 27.27 -55.69
N THR A 35 -9.20 26.35 -55.17
CA THR A 35 -8.65 25.19 -55.88
C THR A 35 -9.41 23.90 -55.57
N THR A 36 -10.61 24.03 -54.99
CA THR A 36 -11.43 22.89 -54.58
C THR A 36 -12.00 22.17 -55.80
N GLY A 37 -11.28 21.16 -56.29
CA GLY A 37 -11.80 20.16 -57.24
C GLY A 37 -10.97 19.91 -58.50
N MET A 38 -9.77 20.48 -58.64
CA MET A 38 -8.86 20.17 -59.77
C MET A 38 -7.57 19.53 -59.28
N ALA A 39 -7.18 18.42 -59.92
CA ALA A 39 -5.90 17.75 -59.69
C ALA A 39 -5.06 17.85 -60.97
N LEU A 40 -3.76 18.10 -60.80
CA LEU A 40 -2.79 18.22 -61.89
C LEU A 40 -2.20 16.85 -62.21
N ILE A 41 -2.36 16.42 -63.46
CA ILE A 41 -1.66 15.27 -64.03
C ILE A 41 -0.90 15.79 -65.26
N ASP A 42 0.40 15.54 -65.37
CA ASP A 42 1.29 16.04 -66.43
C ASP A 42 1.12 17.53 -66.78
N ALA A 43 1.03 18.37 -65.74
CA ALA A 43 0.91 19.83 -65.85
C ALA A 43 -0.36 20.34 -66.57
N GLN A 44 -1.39 19.49 -66.78
CA GLN A 44 -2.71 19.91 -67.28
C GLN A 44 -3.78 19.71 -66.20
N ALA A 45 -4.71 20.68 -66.09
CA ALA A 45 -5.81 20.64 -65.12
C ALA A 45 -6.98 19.84 -65.69
N VAL A 46 -7.33 18.72 -65.05
CA VAL A 46 -8.44 17.84 -65.49
C VAL A 46 -9.52 17.81 -64.41
N THR A 47 -10.79 17.79 -64.83
CA THR A 47 -11.96 17.68 -63.95
C THR A 47 -11.92 16.39 -63.13
N SER A 48 -12.31 16.47 -61.86
CA SER A 48 -12.21 15.37 -60.86
C SER A 48 -12.79 14.01 -61.27
N GLY A 49 -13.74 13.96 -62.22
CA GLY A 49 -14.31 12.70 -62.73
C GLY A 49 -13.48 11.97 -63.80
N GLN A 50 -12.45 12.60 -64.37
CA GLN A 50 -11.58 12.01 -65.41
C GLN A 50 -10.17 11.67 -64.91
N ALA A 51 -9.78 12.13 -63.73
CA ALA A 51 -8.56 11.69 -63.08
C ALA A 51 -8.83 10.31 -62.44
N HIS A 52 -8.21 9.25 -62.95
CA HIS A 52 -8.14 8.00 -62.19
C HIS A 52 -7.59 8.35 -60.80
N HIS A 53 -8.38 8.15 -59.75
CA HIS A 53 -8.01 8.50 -58.38
C HIS A 53 -6.79 7.69 -57.96
N ILE A 54 -5.58 8.19 -58.20
CA ILE A 54 -4.35 7.54 -57.73
C ILE A 54 -4.55 7.32 -56.23
N PRO A 55 -4.53 6.07 -55.74
CA PRO A 55 -4.76 5.81 -54.32
C PRO A 55 -3.68 6.54 -53.52
N ASP A 56 -4.09 7.19 -52.44
CA ASP A 56 -3.15 7.83 -51.50
C ASP A 56 -2.07 6.80 -51.11
N VAL A 57 -0.81 7.21 -51.08
CA VAL A 57 0.36 6.36 -50.75
C VAL A 57 0.20 5.69 -49.37
N ARG A 58 -0.63 6.26 -48.50
CA ARG A 58 -0.95 5.71 -47.16
C ARG A 58 -2.18 4.82 -47.12
N ALA A 59 -2.97 4.78 -48.19
CA ALA A 59 -4.18 3.96 -48.24
C ALA A 59 -3.80 2.47 -48.29
N ARG A 60 -4.39 1.67 -47.40
CA ARG A 60 -4.14 0.22 -47.29
C ARG A 60 -5.16 -0.65 -48.05
N GLN A 61 -6.22 -0.05 -48.55
CA GLN A 61 -7.30 -0.74 -49.27
C GLN A 61 -7.65 0.07 -50.51
N VAL A 62 -7.82 -0.64 -51.62
CA VAL A 62 -8.23 -0.07 -52.91
C VAL A 62 -9.57 -0.67 -53.28
N TYR A 63 -10.52 0.18 -53.66
CA TYR A 63 -11.91 -0.23 -53.96
C TYR A 63 -12.14 -0.61 -55.44
N TYR A 64 -11.11 -0.46 -56.27
CA TYR A 64 -11.14 -0.84 -57.68
C TYR A 64 -9.78 -1.41 -58.10
N ASN A 65 -9.75 -2.16 -59.19
CA ASN A 65 -8.51 -2.76 -59.68
C ASN A 65 -7.67 -1.68 -60.39
N VAL A 66 -6.56 -1.28 -59.78
CA VAL A 66 -5.63 -0.27 -60.30
C VAL A 66 -4.60 -0.95 -61.22
N PRO A 67 -4.23 -0.35 -62.37
CA PRO A 67 -3.14 -0.84 -63.21
C PRO A 67 -1.81 -0.91 -62.45
N PHE A 68 -0.93 -1.84 -62.84
CA PHE A 68 0.37 -2.05 -62.18
C PHE A 68 1.23 -0.77 -62.13
N GLU A 69 1.27 -0.02 -63.23
CA GLU A 69 2.07 1.21 -63.35
C GLU A 69 1.63 2.27 -62.34
N ASP A 70 0.32 2.40 -62.12
CA ASP A 70 -0.26 3.36 -61.18
C ASP A 70 -0.10 2.89 -59.72
N MET A 71 -0.20 1.58 -59.45
CA MET A 71 -0.12 1.01 -58.10
C MET A 71 1.32 1.02 -57.54
N HIS A 72 2.31 0.81 -58.41
CA HIS A 72 3.73 0.72 -58.04
C HIS A 72 4.53 1.98 -58.41
N ALA A 73 3.85 3.07 -58.77
CA ALA A 73 4.49 4.35 -59.04
C ALA A 73 5.31 4.81 -57.82
N PRO A 74 6.58 5.21 -57.99
CA PRO A 74 7.42 5.65 -56.87
C PRO A 74 6.93 6.99 -56.33
N ALA A 75 6.92 7.14 -54.99
CA ALA A 75 6.62 8.42 -54.36
C ALA A 75 7.69 9.47 -54.73
N VAL A 76 7.25 10.57 -55.35
CA VAL A 76 8.15 11.63 -55.85
C VAL A 76 8.41 12.68 -54.76
N GLY A 77 9.66 13.10 -54.62
CA GLY A 77 10.09 14.17 -53.71
C GLY A 77 11.27 13.75 -52.81
N PRO A 78 11.92 14.71 -52.12
CA PRO A 78 13.02 14.40 -51.21
C PRO A 78 12.52 13.68 -49.96
N ALA A 79 13.27 12.68 -49.50
CA ALA A 79 12.97 11.99 -48.25
C ALA A 79 13.06 12.95 -47.04
N HIS A 80 12.12 12.84 -46.12
CA HIS A 80 12.06 13.73 -44.96
C HIS A 80 13.25 13.48 -44.00
N PRO A 81 14.09 14.50 -43.71
CA PRO A 81 15.39 14.30 -43.06
C PRO A 81 15.30 13.94 -41.56
N PHE A 82 14.17 14.15 -40.91
CA PHE A 82 14.00 13.89 -39.46
C PHE A 82 13.36 12.53 -39.14
N ASN A 83 13.01 11.73 -40.14
CA ASN A 83 12.46 10.39 -39.91
C ASN A 83 13.63 9.40 -39.84
N LYS A 84 13.99 8.95 -38.63
CA LYS A 84 15.17 8.09 -38.39
C LYS A 84 15.15 6.78 -39.19
N ASP A 85 13.96 6.26 -39.49
CA ASP A 85 13.74 5.02 -40.27
C ASP A 85 13.36 5.31 -41.75
N GLY A 86 13.44 6.56 -42.23
CA GLY A 86 13.08 6.93 -43.60
C GLY A 86 11.63 6.60 -43.99
N LEU A 87 11.43 6.08 -45.21
CA LEU A 87 10.13 5.64 -45.74
C LEU A 87 9.56 4.44 -44.96
N ALA A 88 10.42 3.66 -44.29
CA ALA A 88 10.02 2.45 -43.57
C ALA A 88 9.21 2.74 -42.29
N ALA A 89 9.29 3.96 -41.75
CA ALA A 89 8.42 4.37 -40.63
C ALA A 89 6.93 4.33 -41.00
N GLY A 90 6.58 4.65 -42.26
CA GLY A 90 5.21 4.63 -42.76
C GLY A 90 4.65 3.23 -43.00
N MET A 91 5.53 2.23 -43.17
CA MET A 91 5.16 0.84 -43.46
C MET A 91 4.93 0.00 -42.20
N ARG A 92 5.13 0.56 -40.99
CA ARG A 92 4.91 -0.17 -39.74
C ARG A 92 3.42 -0.23 -39.41
N ASN A 93 2.90 -1.43 -39.18
CA ASN A 93 1.56 -1.62 -38.64
C ASN A 93 1.58 -1.71 -37.10
N HIS A 94 2.68 -2.23 -36.54
CA HIS A 94 2.91 -2.37 -35.11
C HIS A 94 4.16 -1.59 -34.69
N ARG A 95 4.27 -1.24 -33.39
CA ARG A 95 5.40 -0.47 -32.84
C ARG A 95 6.76 -1.10 -33.14
N ALA A 96 6.83 -2.42 -33.26
CA ALA A 96 8.08 -3.13 -33.56
C ALA A 96 8.34 -3.29 -35.08
N GLY A 97 7.31 -3.36 -35.92
CA GLY A 97 7.45 -3.66 -37.35
C GLY A 97 6.12 -3.83 -38.08
N HIS A 98 6.14 -4.42 -39.27
CA HIS A 98 4.93 -4.80 -40.00
C HIS A 98 4.49 -6.21 -39.58
N VAL A 99 3.20 -6.36 -39.29
CA VAL A 99 2.59 -7.65 -38.93
C VAL A 99 1.34 -7.79 -39.77
N GLU A 100 1.27 -8.90 -40.50
CA GLU A 100 0.16 -9.27 -41.38
C GLU A 100 -0.18 -10.75 -41.21
N ASP A 101 -1.43 -11.11 -41.47
CA ASP A 101 -1.91 -12.48 -41.35
C ASP A 101 -1.46 -13.30 -42.58
N SER A 102 -0.42 -14.10 -42.39
CA SER A 102 0.11 -14.99 -43.44
C SER A 102 -0.62 -16.34 -43.44
N HIS A 103 -0.90 -16.87 -44.63
CA HIS A 103 -1.56 -18.18 -44.80
C HIS A 103 -0.54 -19.21 -45.27
N VAL A 104 0.36 -19.62 -44.37
CA VAL A 104 1.35 -20.68 -44.62
C VAL A 104 0.76 -22.04 -44.23
N HIS A 105 1.01 -23.07 -45.05
CA HIS A 105 0.60 -24.43 -44.71
C HIS A 105 1.35 -24.92 -43.45
N SER A 106 0.61 -25.38 -42.42
CA SER A 106 1.17 -25.75 -41.11
C SER A 106 2.35 -26.72 -41.20
N PHE A 107 2.27 -27.76 -42.02
CA PHE A 107 3.38 -28.71 -42.20
C PHE A 107 4.66 -28.03 -42.71
N HIS A 108 4.56 -27.09 -43.66
CA HIS A 108 5.74 -26.42 -44.20
C HIS A 108 6.35 -25.44 -43.20
N PHE A 109 5.53 -24.81 -42.38
CA PHE A 109 6.01 -23.96 -41.28
C PHE A 109 6.77 -24.79 -40.24
N ASP A 110 6.18 -25.89 -39.79
CA ASP A 110 6.80 -26.77 -38.78
C ASP A 110 8.08 -27.41 -39.31
N ASP A 111 8.09 -27.86 -40.56
CA ASP A 111 9.26 -28.42 -41.25
C ASP A 111 10.45 -27.44 -41.21
N GLN A 112 10.23 -26.18 -41.58
CA GLN A 112 11.28 -25.16 -41.57
C GLN A 112 11.66 -24.71 -40.16
N TYR A 113 10.70 -24.62 -39.24
CA TYR A 113 10.93 -24.27 -37.83
C TYR A 113 11.86 -25.29 -37.14
N TYR A 114 11.53 -26.58 -37.25
CA TYR A 114 12.34 -27.62 -36.64
C TYR A 114 13.70 -27.76 -37.31
N THR A 115 13.77 -27.58 -38.63
CA THR A 115 15.04 -27.57 -39.39
C THR A 115 15.97 -26.44 -38.92
N TYR A 116 15.44 -25.25 -38.64
CA TYR A 116 16.24 -24.16 -38.07
C TYR A 116 16.74 -24.48 -36.66
N HIS A 117 15.89 -25.02 -35.79
CA HIS A 117 16.29 -25.33 -34.42
C HIS A 117 17.24 -26.51 -34.29
N SER A 118 17.20 -27.48 -35.21
CA SER A 118 18.08 -28.66 -35.19
C SER A 118 19.37 -28.46 -36.00
N PHE A 119 19.30 -27.78 -37.13
CA PHE A 119 20.40 -27.65 -38.10
C PHE A 119 20.85 -26.21 -38.35
N GLY A 120 20.21 -25.22 -37.73
CA GLY A 120 20.62 -23.82 -37.81
C GLY A 120 20.29 -23.11 -39.14
N HIS A 121 19.46 -23.70 -40.01
CA HIS A 121 19.08 -23.11 -41.29
C HIS A 121 17.61 -23.35 -41.68
N ALA A 122 17.02 -22.41 -42.42
CA ALA A 122 15.65 -22.51 -42.97
C ALA A 122 15.47 -21.61 -44.21
N MET A 123 14.43 -21.86 -44.99
CA MET A 123 14.00 -21.00 -46.08
C MET A 123 13.21 -19.79 -45.55
N ALA A 124 13.46 -18.60 -46.12
CA ALA A 124 12.66 -17.42 -45.83
C ALA A 124 11.22 -17.59 -46.37
N PRO A 125 10.20 -17.13 -45.63
CA PRO A 125 8.80 -17.32 -46.00
C PRO A 125 8.37 -16.58 -47.29
N GLY A 126 9.14 -15.58 -47.73
CA GLY A 126 8.93 -14.87 -49.01
C GLY A 126 9.56 -15.52 -50.24
N GLY A 127 10.23 -16.68 -50.07
CA GLY A 127 10.95 -17.37 -51.13
C GLY A 127 12.31 -16.74 -51.49
N GLY A 128 13.21 -17.55 -52.04
CA GLY A 128 14.46 -17.06 -52.67
C GLY A 128 15.67 -16.85 -51.75
N GLN A 129 15.51 -16.68 -50.44
CA GLN A 129 16.65 -16.47 -49.52
C GLN A 129 16.65 -17.48 -48.36
N ARG A 130 17.82 -18.05 -48.04
CA ARG A 130 18.01 -18.92 -46.87
C ARG A 130 18.49 -18.09 -45.68
N VAL A 131 17.93 -18.39 -44.50
CA VAL A 131 18.33 -17.80 -43.23
C VAL A 131 19.14 -18.85 -42.47
N SER A 132 20.37 -18.51 -42.06
CA SER A 132 21.27 -19.41 -41.33
C SER A 132 21.90 -18.72 -40.12
N ASP A 133 22.03 -19.42 -39.00
CA ASP A 133 22.82 -18.97 -37.84
C ASP A 133 24.33 -19.07 -38.18
N PRO A 134 25.12 -18.00 -38.01
CA PRO A 134 26.55 -17.98 -38.33
C PRO A 134 27.39 -19.05 -37.58
N ARG A 135 26.87 -19.66 -36.51
CA ARG A 135 27.55 -20.76 -35.79
C ARG A 135 27.54 -22.10 -36.51
N PHE A 136 26.67 -22.30 -37.51
CA PHE A 136 26.46 -23.56 -38.21
C PHE A 136 26.85 -23.51 -39.71
N LEU A 137 27.63 -22.50 -40.11
CA LEU A 137 27.95 -22.19 -41.51
C LEU A 137 28.71 -23.29 -42.29
N GLU A 138 29.43 -24.19 -41.62
CA GLU A 138 30.31 -25.17 -42.29
C GLU A 138 29.59 -26.41 -42.84
N GLU A 139 28.40 -26.75 -42.35
CA GLU A 139 27.63 -27.92 -42.83
C GLU A 139 26.49 -27.47 -43.76
N GLN A 140 26.83 -26.90 -44.92
CA GLN A 140 25.88 -26.70 -46.03
C GLN A 140 25.52 -28.04 -46.70
N GLN A 141 24.98 -28.98 -45.93
CA GLN A 141 24.42 -30.20 -46.50
C GLN A 141 23.09 -29.89 -47.18
N ILE A 142 23.11 -30.12 -48.50
CA ILE A 142 22.00 -30.37 -49.44
C ILE A 142 20.62 -30.37 -48.77
N GLY A 143 19.85 -29.28 -48.94
CA GLY A 143 18.37 -29.16 -48.84
C GLY A 143 17.52 -30.13 -47.99
N GLU A 144 18.08 -30.77 -46.98
CA GLU A 144 17.44 -31.81 -46.18
C GLU A 144 16.79 -31.16 -44.96
N SER A 145 15.46 -31.28 -44.89
CA SER A 145 14.70 -30.92 -43.71
C SER A 145 14.68 -32.07 -42.70
N VAL A 146 14.32 -31.79 -41.45
CA VAL A 146 14.13 -32.81 -40.40
C VAL A 146 13.25 -33.97 -40.87
N TYR A 147 12.25 -33.70 -41.71
CA TYR A 147 11.30 -34.68 -42.20
C TYR A 147 11.72 -35.35 -43.52
N THR A 148 12.62 -34.74 -44.31
CA THR A 148 13.13 -35.32 -45.57
C THR A 148 14.50 -35.97 -45.45
N VAL A 149 15.14 -35.91 -44.26
CA VAL A 149 16.40 -36.64 -43.98
C VAL A 149 16.21 -38.13 -44.31
N THR A 150 16.90 -38.60 -45.35
CA THR A 150 16.80 -39.98 -45.84
C THR A 150 17.24 -40.99 -44.78
N ASP A 151 16.60 -42.18 -44.75
CA ASP A 151 16.93 -43.25 -43.80
C ASP A 151 18.40 -43.68 -43.81
N ARG A 152 19.13 -43.36 -44.87
CA ARG A 152 20.56 -43.68 -45.00
C ARG A 152 21.45 -42.84 -44.08
N SER A 153 21.15 -41.55 -43.86
CA SER A 153 21.90 -40.71 -42.92
C SER A 153 21.50 -41.00 -41.47
N LYS A 154 20.22 -41.31 -41.22
CA LYS A 154 19.74 -41.84 -39.93
C LYS A 154 20.42 -43.18 -39.59
N LYS A 155 20.52 -44.11 -40.56
CA LYS A 155 21.18 -45.42 -40.38
C LYS A 155 22.64 -45.31 -39.97
N ARG A 156 23.40 -44.37 -40.53
CA ARG A 156 24.82 -44.16 -40.18
C ARG A 156 24.99 -43.72 -38.72
N LYS A 157 24.21 -42.71 -38.28
CA LYS A 157 24.23 -42.24 -36.87
C LYS A 157 23.71 -43.29 -35.88
N THR A 158 22.72 -44.10 -36.27
CA THR A 158 22.25 -45.21 -35.43
C THR A 158 23.23 -46.38 -35.39
N ALA A 159 23.97 -46.67 -36.46
CA ALA A 159 24.97 -47.74 -36.47
C ALA A 159 26.15 -47.40 -35.55
N ASP A 160 26.61 -46.15 -35.58
CA ASP A 160 27.68 -45.67 -34.69
C ASP A 160 27.23 -45.68 -33.22
N LYS A 161 25.99 -45.26 -32.93
CA LYS A 161 25.38 -45.39 -31.59
C LYS A 161 25.18 -46.84 -31.16
N LYS A 162 24.80 -47.73 -32.08
CA LYS A 162 24.54 -49.15 -31.80
C LYS A 162 25.85 -49.93 -31.61
N ALA A 163 26.92 -49.55 -32.30
CA ALA A 163 28.27 -50.08 -32.07
C ALA A 163 28.83 -49.63 -30.71
N ALA A 164 28.60 -48.36 -30.33
CA ALA A 164 28.96 -47.86 -29.00
C ALA A 164 28.13 -48.53 -27.88
N ALA A 165 26.83 -48.75 -28.11
CA ALA A 165 25.94 -49.44 -27.17
C ALA A 165 26.24 -50.94 -27.05
N ALA A 166 26.61 -51.62 -28.15
CA ALA A 166 27.00 -53.03 -28.12
C ALA A 166 28.29 -53.26 -27.30
N LYS A 167 29.24 -52.31 -27.36
CA LYS A 167 30.43 -52.30 -26.50
C LYS A 167 30.12 -52.10 -25.01
N ALA A 168 29.00 -51.45 -24.68
CA ALA A 168 28.53 -51.25 -23.31
C ALA A 168 27.66 -52.42 -22.80
N ALA A 169 27.02 -53.17 -23.71
CA ALA A 169 26.11 -54.27 -23.39
C ALA A 169 26.81 -55.58 -22.99
N GLU A 170 28.09 -55.77 -23.30
CA GLU A 170 28.87 -56.95 -22.87
C GLU A 170 29.17 -56.94 -21.34
N ALA A 171 28.83 -55.84 -20.64
CA ALA A 171 29.14 -55.63 -19.22
C ALA A 171 27.93 -55.62 -18.26
N ALA A 172 26.71 -55.94 -18.69
CA ALA A 172 25.54 -55.87 -17.81
C ALA A 172 24.68 -57.14 -17.86
N ALA A 173 24.56 -57.79 -16.69
CA ALA A 173 23.67 -58.92 -16.43
C ALA A 173 22.19 -58.52 -16.48
N CYS A 174 21.36 -59.56 -16.58
CA CYS A 174 19.90 -59.61 -16.71
C CYS A 174 19.11 -58.50 -15.96
N VAL A 175 18.14 -57.89 -16.65
CA VAL A 175 17.27 -56.80 -16.15
C VAL A 175 16.06 -57.39 -15.40
N ASP A 176 15.83 -56.98 -14.15
CA ASP A 176 14.67 -57.34 -13.31
C ASP A 176 13.43 -56.47 -13.68
N PRO A 177 12.27 -57.05 -14.01
CA PRO A 177 11.08 -56.29 -14.45
C PRO A 177 10.30 -55.55 -13.34
N SER A 178 10.77 -55.57 -12.08
CA SER A 178 10.06 -54.95 -10.94
C SER A 178 10.47 -53.51 -10.62
N GLU A 179 11.42 -52.92 -11.34
CA GLU A 179 11.84 -51.53 -11.15
C GLU A 179 11.00 -50.54 -11.99
N PRO A 180 10.50 -49.43 -11.42
CA PRO A 180 9.77 -48.42 -12.18
C PRO A 180 10.69 -47.74 -13.19
N TRP A 181 10.42 -47.96 -14.48
CA TRP A 181 11.16 -47.47 -15.66
C TRP A 181 12.65 -47.24 -15.42
N ALA A 182 13.40 -48.34 -15.53
CA ALA A 182 14.85 -48.38 -15.66
C ALA A 182 15.46 -47.04 -16.11
N VAL A 183 16.08 -46.36 -15.15
CA VAL A 183 17.07 -45.29 -15.35
C VAL A 183 18.36 -45.94 -15.91
N HIS A 184 18.22 -46.80 -16.92
CA HIS A 184 19.33 -47.45 -17.60
C HIS A 184 19.75 -46.57 -18.76
N ASN A 185 20.65 -45.66 -18.38
CA ASN A 185 21.33 -44.58 -19.07
C ASN A 185 21.05 -43.33 -18.28
N ARG A 186 21.63 -43.27 -17.08
CA ARG A 186 21.78 -41.99 -16.40
C ARG A 186 22.33 -41.01 -17.44
N GLN A 187 21.52 -40.01 -17.74
CA GLN A 187 21.92 -38.92 -18.59
C GLN A 187 23.15 -38.29 -17.91
N PRO A 188 24.21 -37.89 -18.65
CA PRO A 188 25.49 -37.45 -18.06
C PRO A 188 25.41 -36.21 -17.15
N TRP A 189 24.20 -35.70 -16.86
CA TRP A 189 23.91 -34.64 -15.89
C TRP A 189 23.36 -35.16 -14.55
N ALA A 190 22.99 -36.44 -14.41
CA ALA A 190 22.34 -36.97 -13.21
C ALA A 190 23.30 -37.65 -12.19
N ASP A 191 24.50 -38.09 -12.59
CA ASP A 191 25.52 -38.68 -11.67
C ASP A 191 26.59 -37.72 -11.25
N LYS A 192 26.76 -36.64 -12.00
CA LYS A 192 27.56 -35.57 -11.48
C LYS A 192 26.67 -34.90 -10.44
N GLU A 193 26.69 -35.42 -9.22
CA GLU A 193 27.21 -34.55 -8.17
C GLU A 193 28.48 -33.95 -8.77
N VAL A 194 28.31 -32.81 -9.44
CA VAL A 194 29.41 -31.97 -9.81
C VAL A 194 29.96 -31.63 -8.44
N LYS A 195 30.93 -32.42 -7.95
CA LYS A 195 31.83 -31.94 -6.91
C LYS A 195 32.18 -30.55 -7.42
N PRO A 196 31.73 -29.48 -6.76
CA PRO A 196 31.89 -28.14 -7.30
C PRO A 196 33.36 -28.06 -7.63
N ALA A 197 33.68 -27.90 -8.92
CA ALA A 197 35.07 -27.89 -9.39
C ALA A 197 35.82 -26.99 -8.42
N GLU A 198 36.86 -27.49 -7.75
CA GLU A 198 37.49 -26.80 -6.63
C GLU A 198 37.66 -25.34 -7.02
N LEU A 199 36.79 -24.46 -6.49
CA LEU A 199 36.74 -23.09 -6.95
C LEU A 199 38.13 -22.51 -6.71
N ASN A 200 38.69 -21.83 -7.72
CA ASN A 200 39.93 -21.07 -7.54
C ASN A 200 39.80 -20.19 -6.30
N ASP A 201 40.89 -19.97 -5.59
CA ASP A 201 40.87 -19.23 -4.32
C ASP A 201 40.23 -17.84 -4.45
N GLU A 202 40.34 -17.22 -5.63
CA GLU A 202 39.67 -15.96 -5.98
C GLU A 202 38.14 -16.08 -6.03
N GLN A 203 37.60 -17.17 -6.57
CA GLN A 203 36.17 -17.40 -6.64
C GLN A 203 35.59 -17.73 -5.26
N LYS A 204 36.35 -18.43 -4.41
CA LYS A 204 35.98 -18.66 -2.99
C LYS A 204 35.97 -17.35 -2.20
N ALA A 205 37.00 -16.52 -2.36
CA ALA A 205 37.07 -15.21 -1.72
C ALA A 205 35.92 -14.29 -2.17
N PHE A 206 35.56 -14.31 -3.45
CA PHE A 206 34.42 -13.56 -3.97
C PHE A 206 33.08 -14.04 -3.38
N LEU A 207 32.86 -15.36 -3.31
CA LEU A 207 31.65 -15.90 -2.67
C LEU A 207 31.60 -15.61 -1.17
N GLU A 208 32.73 -15.64 -0.48
CA GLU A 208 32.83 -15.27 0.93
C GLU A 208 32.54 -13.77 1.13
N GLN A 209 33.02 -12.90 0.24
CA GLN A 209 32.68 -11.48 0.24
C GLN A 209 31.20 -11.25 -0.01
N VAL A 210 30.61 -11.89 -1.04
CA VAL A 210 29.15 -11.78 -1.29
C VAL A 210 28.34 -12.33 -0.12
N ALA A 211 28.81 -13.37 0.55
CA ALA A 211 28.18 -13.91 1.75
C ALA A 211 28.30 -12.96 2.94
N LYS A 212 29.46 -12.31 3.13
CA LYS A 212 29.66 -11.25 4.13
C LYS A 212 28.80 -10.03 3.83
N ASP A 213 28.82 -9.50 2.61
CA ASP A 213 27.98 -8.38 2.20
C ASP A 213 26.49 -8.69 2.40
N LYS A 214 26.07 -9.94 2.15
CA LYS A 214 24.69 -10.39 2.39
C LYS A 214 24.37 -10.56 3.89
N ALA A 215 25.35 -10.97 4.70
CA ALA A 215 25.23 -11.06 6.15
C ALA A 215 25.21 -9.67 6.79
N ASP A 216 26.12 -8.79 6.40
CA ASP A 216 26.20 -7.39 6.82
C ASP A 216 24.92 -6.64 6.40
N ALA A 217 24.41 -6.85 5.19
CA ALA A 217 23.12 -6.30 4.77
C ALA A 217 21.94 -6.83 5.61
N ALA A 218 22.02 -8.06 6.11
CA ALA A 218 21.03 -8.62 7.02
C ALA A 218 21.18 -8.09 8.47
N GLU A 219 22.40 -7.84 8.93
CA GLU A 219 22.69 -7.25 10.24
C GLU A 219 22.29 -5.76 10.30
N VAL A 220 22.57 -4.99 9.25
CA VAL A 220 22.13 -3.58 9.13
C VAL A 220 20.60 -3.48 9.14
N ALA A 221 19.88 -4.48 8.63
CA ALA A 221 18.42 -4.54 8.74
C ALA A 221 17.92 -4.84 10.17
N GLY A 222 18.79 -5.36 11.04
CA GLY A 222 18.52 -5.71 12.43
C GLY A 222 19.00 -4.69 13.47
N GLU A 223 19.77 -3.67 13.09
CA GLU A 223 20.25 -2.66 14.04
C GLU A 223 19.09 -1.94 14.74
N THR A 224 19.01 -2.09 16.06
CA THR A 224 18.07 -1.35 16.89
C THR A 224 18.45 0.12 16.89
N PRO A 225 17.54 1.04 16.55
CA PRO A 225 17.84 2.46 16.46
C PRO A 225 18.21 2.97 17.84
N THR A 226 19.31 3.73 17.90
CA THR A 226 19.69 4.44 19.11
C THR A 226 18.57 5.35 19.58
N ASP A 227 18.13 5.14 20.83
CA ASP A 227 17.11 5.98 21.47
C ASP A 227 17.66 7.39 21.66
N LYS A 228 17.09 8.35 20.92
CA LYS A 228 17.51 9.74 20.88
C LYS A 228 16.32 10.64 21.05
N SER A 229 16.48 11.73 21.79
CA SER A 229 15.47 12.77 21.85
C SER A 229 16.09 14.12 21.55
N MET A 230 15.39 14.91 20.73
CA MET A 230 15.79 16.26 20.37
C MET A 230 14.82 17.25 20.99
N PHE A 231 15.34 18.12 21.85
CA PHE A 231 14.59 19.24 22.40
C PHE A 231 14.71 20.44 21.45
N HIS A 232 13.57 21.04 21.09
CA HIS A 232 13.47 22.16 20.17
C HIS A 232 13.10 23.48 20.87
N GLY A 233 12.77 23.43 22.17
CA GLY A 233 12.52 24.62 22.97
C GLY A 233 13.79 25.43 23.23
N LYS A 234 13.62 26.69 23.66
CA LYS A 234 14.73 27.61 23.93
C LYS A 234 15.57 27.18 25.13
N SER A 235 14.91 26.71 26.19
CA SER A 235 15.51 26.24 27.42
C SER A 235 14.66 25.13 28.03
N LEU A 236 15.29 24.19 28.73
CA LEU A 236 14.59 23.11 29.44
C LEU A 236 13.88 23.61 30.71
N LYS A 237 14.39 24.71 31.28
CA LYS A 237 13.82 25.34 32.47
C LYS A 237 13.50 26.79 32.17
N ASP A 238 12.42 27.26 32.80
CA ASP A 238 12.05 28.66 32.78
C ASP A 238 12.94 29.50 33.70
N TYR A 239 12.79 30.82 33.67
CA TYR A 239 13.52 31.76 34.54
C TYR A 239 13.38 31.46 36.04
N ALA A 240 12.26 30.81 36.43
CA ALA A 240 11.98 30.40 37.80
C ALA A 240 12.50 28.99 38.14
N GLY A 241 13.27 28.35 37.25
CA GLY A 241 13.80 26.99 37.43
C GLY A 241 12.77 25.86 37.28
N ARG A 242 11.54 26.19 36.87
CA ARG A 242 10.45 25.24 36.61
C ARG A 242 10.69 24.47 35.32
N SER A 243 10.29 23.20 35.28
CA SER A 243 10.33 22.38 34.07
C SER A 243 9.32 22.92 33.06
N TRP A 244 9.65 22.89 31.76
CA TRP A 244 8.72 23.25 30.68
C TRP A 244 7.43 22.39 30.62
N LEU A 245 7.37 21.31 31.39
CA LEU A 245 6.19 20.47 31.58
C LEU A 245 5.20 21.02 32.61
N GLU A 246 5.64 21.91 33.50
CA GLU A 246 4.75 22.47 34.52
C GLU A 246 3.69 23.34 33.85
N ALA A 247 2.44 23.15 34.23
CA ALA A 247 1.35 23.90 33.64
C ALA A 247 1.46 25.39 33.98
N PRO A 248 1.19 26.30 33.01
CA PRO A 248 1.13 27.72 33.29
C PRO A 248 0.01 28.00 34.31
N LYS A 249 0.31 28.81 35.32
CA LYS A 249 -0.64 29.14 36.42
C LYS A 249 -1.87 29.92 35.95
N ASP A 250 -1.77 30.55 34.79
CA ASP A 250 -2.85 31.32 34.18
C ASP A 250 -3.93 30.42 33.56
N LEU A 251 -3.65 29.12 33.41
CA LEU A 251 -4.59 28.17 32.86
C LEU A 251 -5.64 27.77 33.88
N LYS A 252 -6.89 28.17 33.62
CA LYS A 252 -8.07 27.80 34.40
C LYS A 252 -9.14 27.26 33.48
N ALA A 253 -10.01 26.40 34.01
CA ALA A 253 -11.19 25.96 33.28
C ALA A 253 -12.03 27.20 32.93
N GLU A 254 -12.28 27.42 31.63
CA GLU A 254 -12.95 28.63 31.16
C GLU A 254 -14.42 28.66 31.55
N ASN A 255 -15.15 27.57 31.28
CA ASN A 255 -16.61 27.52 31.40
C ASN A 255 -17.11 26.09 31.67
N GLU A 256 -18.24 25.97 32.36
CA GLU A 256 -18.92 24.69 32.62
C GLU A 256 -19.62 24.12 31.37
N HIS A 257 -19.97 24.97 30.39
CA HIS A 257 -20.68 24.55 29.19
C HIS A 257 -19.74 24.45 27.99
N CYS A 258 -19.77 23.32 27.30
CA CYS A 258 -19.00 23.12 26.08
C CYS A 258 -19.69 23.67 24.84
N PHE A 259 -18.90 24.12 23.86
CA PHE A 259 -19.36 24.66 22.58
C PHE A 259 -18.68 23.95 21.42
N LEU A 260 -19.37 23.87 20.27
CA LEU A 260 -18.80 23.24 19.08
C LEU A 260 -17.83 24.20 18.37
N PRO A 261 -16.63 23.74 17.98
CA PRO A 261 -15.67 24.58 17.27
C PRO A 261 -16.20 25.00 15.89
N LYS A 262 -15.70 26.15 15.42
CA LYS A 262 -16.13 26.77 14.14
C LYS A 262 -15.03 26.87 13.10
N ARG A 263 -13.79 27.12 13.51
CA ARG A 263 -12.63 27.36 12.64
C ARG A 263 -11.41 26.73 13.28
N TRP A 264 -10.47 26.25 12.48
CA TRP A 264 -9.19 25.85 13.05
C TRP A 264 -8.35 27.07 13.42
N VAL A 265 -7.65 26.98 14.55
CA VAL A 265 -6.77 28.01 15.12
C VAL A 265 -5.33 27.76 14.65
N HIS A 266 -4.89 26.51 14.68
CA HIS A 266 -3.50 26.16 14.40
C HIS A 266 -3.38 24.82 13.67
N THR A 267 -2.33 24.68 12.87
CA THR A 267 -1.97 23.45 12.18
C THR A 267 -0.55 23.08 12.56
N TRP A 268 -0.38 21.98 13.29
CA TRP A 268 0.92 21.40 13.55
C TRP A 268 1.31 20.51 12.36
N SER A 269 2.38 20.91 11.68
CA SER A 269 3.02 20.15 10.62
C SER A 269 4.44 19.80 11.04
N GLY A 270 4.82 18.53 10.94
CA GLY A 270 6.16 18.08 11.32
C GLY A 270 6.35 16.56 11.33
N HIS A 271 5.27 15.78 11.30
CA HIS A 271 5.37 14.36 10.96
C HIS A 271 5.48 14.19 9.45
N THR A 272 6.32 13.25 8.99
CA THR A 272 6.48 12.97 7.56
C THR A 272 5.43 11.98 7.03
N LYS A 273 4.82 11.21 7.94
CA LYS A 273 3.74 10.25 7.66
C LYS A 273 2.52 10.59 8.52
N GLY A 274 1.42 9.88 8.31
CA GLY A 274 0.18 10.03 9.07
C GLY A 274 0.35 9.92 10.59
N VAL A 275 -0.46 10.65 11.32
CA VAL A 275 -0.52 10.61 12.79
C VAL A 275 -1.60 9.62 13.23
N ASN A 276 -1.24 8.68 14.09
CA ASN A 276 -2.13 7.59 14.54
C ASN A 276 -2.87 7.89 15.85
N ALA A 277 -2.26 8.68 16.73
CA ALA A 277 -2.83 8.97 18.03
C ALA A 277 -2.38 10.35 18.51
N ILE A 278 -3.26 11.02 19.23
CA ILE A 278 -2.98 12.25 19.96
C ILE A 278 -3.45 12.12 21.40
N ARG A 279 -2.72 12.74 22.32
CA ARG A 279 -3.07 12.81 23.75
C ARG A 279 -2.76 14.20 24.28
N PHE A 280 -3.73 14.86 24.89
CA PHE A 280 -3.46 16.04 25.70
C PHE A 280 -2.73 15.65 26.98
N PHE A 281 -1.95 16.60 27.50
CA PHE A 281 -1.36 16.47 28.81
C PHE A 281 -2.46 16.30 29.87
N PRO A 282 -2.32 15.35 30.80
CA PRO A 282 -3.35 15.05 31.79
C PRO A 282 -3.67 16.28 32.64
N LYS A 283 -4.95 16.44 33.01
CA LYS A 283 -5.51 17.53 33.84
C LYS A 283 -5.51 18.92 33.20
N THR A 284 -4.43 19.33 32.54
CA THR A 284 -4.24 20.73 32.11
C THR A 284 -4.27 20.95 30.60
N GLY A 285 -3.89 19.96 29.79
CA GLY A 285 -3.97 20.05 28.33
C GLY A 285 -3.03 21.05 27.65
N HIS A 286 -2.10 21.69 28.38
CA HIS A 286 -1.19 22.70 27.84
C HIS A 286 -0.17 22.15 26.84
N LEU A 287 0.10 20.84 26.89
CA LEU A 287 0.91 20.13 25.91
C LEU A 287 0.06 19.09 25.20
N LEU A 288 0.42 18.78 23.96
CA LEU A 288 -0.17 17.71 23.15
C LEU A 288 0.93 16.77 22.68
N LEU A 289 0.75 15.47 22.93
CA LEU A 289 1.64 14.41 22.46
C LEU A 289 1.04 13.75 21.23
N SER A 290 1.84 13.57 20.19
CA SER A 290 1.42 12.95 18.93
C SER A 290 2.30 11.76 18.55
N ALA A 291 1.67 10.70 18.07
CA ALA A 291 2.31 9.48 17.61
C ALA A 291 2.24 9.37 16.09
N GLY A 292 3.40 9.44 15.42
CA GLY A 292 3.49 9.33 13.97
C GLY A 292 3.76 7.91 13.48
N LEU A 293 3.29 7.62 12.27
CA LEU A 293 3.68 6.43 11.50
C LEU A 293 5.13 6.50 11.00
N ASP A 294 5.81 7.63 11.18
CA ASP A 294 7.22 7.87 10.89
C ASP A 294 8.18 7.36 12.00
N GLY A 295 7.66 6.69 13.03
CA GLY A 295 8.43 6.18 14.16
C GLY A 295 8.85 7.26 15.15
N LYS A 296 8.32 8.48 15.00
CA LYS A 296 8.62 9.63 15.86
C LYS A 296 7.42 9.96 16.73
N ILE A 297 7.70 10.38 17.94
CA ILE A 297 6.72 10.96 18.85
C ILE A 297 7.09 12.42 19.04
N LYS A 298 6.11 13.32 18.95
CA LYS A 298 6.34 14.76 19.10
C LYS A 298 5.47 15.32 20.21
N MET A 299 6.03 16.29 20.93
CA MET A 299 5.31 17.08 21.92
C MET A 299 5.13 18.50 21.37
N TRP A 300 3.91 19.00 21.43
CA TRP A 300 3.51 20.31 20.94
C TRP A 300 3.02 21.18 22.09
N ASP A 301 3.38 22.45 22.05
CA ASP A 301 2.82 23.48 22.92
C ASP A 301 1.46 23.95 22.37
N VAL A 302 0.42 23.85 23.20
CA VAL A 302 -0.97 24.16 22.80
C VAL A 302 -1.34 25.61 23.09
N ASN A 303 -0.89 26.13 24.24
CA ASN A 303 -1.39 27.40 24.77
C ASN A 303 -0.45 28.57 24.49
N GLY A 304 0.84 28.29 24.26
CA GLY A 304 1.83 29.31 23.94
C GLY A 304 2.01 29.47 22.43
N SER A 305 3.17 29.03 21.97
CA SER A 305 3.69 29.36 20.64
C SER A 305 3.25 28.43 19.51
N GLY A 306 2.55 27.33 19.83
CA GLY A 306 2.20 26.30 18.85
C GLY A 306 3.41 25.47 18.38
N LYS A 307 4.58 25.61 19.01
CA LYS A 307 5.81 24.98 18.52
C LYS A 307 5.95 23.54 18.99
N CYS A 308 6.67 22.75 18.20
CA CYS A 308 7.17 21.45 18.64
C CYS A 308 8.20 21.68 19.75
N MET A 309 7.94 21.19 20.95
CA MET A 309 8.84 21.32 22.10
C MET A 309 9.91 20.23 22.10
N ARG A 310 9.52 18.99 21.82
CA ARG A 310 10.45 17.84 21.84
C ARG A 310 10.04 16.78 20.82
N THR A 311 11.03 16.15 20.19
CA THR A 311 10.85 14.97 19.34
C THR A 311 11.56 13.78 19.99
N TYR A 312 10.83 12.68 20.22
CA TYR A 312 11.37 11.41 20.70
C TYR A 312 11.55 10.47 19.50
N MET A 313 12.74 9.92 19.35
CA MET A 313 13.15 9.01 18.28
C MET A 313 13.70 7.75 18.92
N GLY A 314 13.20 6.59 18.49
CA GLY A 314 13.58 5.32 19.13
C GLY A 314 12.84 4.11 18.57
N PHE A 315 11.86 4.35 17.69
CA PHE A 315 11.16 3.31 16.96
C PHE A 315 11.60 3.33 15.49
N THR A 316 11.78 2.16 14.89
CA THR A 316 12.03 2.01 13.44
C THR A 316 10.72 2.01 12.67
N LYS A 317 9.67 1.38 13.21
CA LYS A 317 8.33 1.37 12.60
C LYS A 317 7.40 2.38 13.28
N GLY A 318 6.22 2.54 12.70
CA GLY A 318 5.23 3.50 13.16
C GLY A 318 4.74 3.24 14.58
N VAL A 319 4.48 4.33 15.32
CA VAL A 319 3.91 4.28 16.66
C VAL A 319 2.39 4.10 16.55
N LYS A 320 1.81 3.17 17.31
CA LYS A 320 0.40 2.81 17.24
C LYS A 320 -0.45 3.56 18.25
N ASP A 321 -0.04 3.57 19.52
CA ASP A 321 -0.74 4.27 20.60
C ASP A 321 0.25 4.85 21.62
N ILE A 322 -0.22 5.86 22.33
CA ILE A 322 0.49 6.67 23.30
C ILE A 322 -0.42 6.95 24.49
N ASN A 323 0.16 6.98 25.69
CA ASN A 323 -0.61 7.28 26.88
C ASN A 323 0.25 7.91 27.97
N PHE A 324 -0.26 8.95 28.61
CA PHE A 324 0.39 9.63 29.72
C PHE A 324 0.15 8.92 31.04
N SER A 325 1.13 9.05 31.94
CA SER A 325 0.93 8.88 33.38
C SER A 325 -0.03 9.94 33.93
N ASN A 326 -0.68 9.71 35.07
CA ASN A 326 -1.61 10.68 35.66
C ASN A 326 -0.91 12.02 36.04
N ASP A 327 0.39 11.95 36.36
CA ASP A 327 1.23 13.13 36.63
C ASP A 327 1.81 13.77 35.36
N GLY A 328 1.73 13.07 34.22
CA GLY A 328 2.27 13.51 32.95
C GLY A 328 3.81 13.51 32.84
N LYS A 329 4.54 13.15 33.90
CA LYS A 329 6.02 13.07 33.89
C LYS A 329 6.58 11.90 33.08
N ARG A 330 5.77 10.86 32.89
CA ARG A 330 6.11 9.67 32.10
C ARG A 330 5.03 9.41 31.06
N PHE A 331 5.40 8.79 29.95
CA PHE A 331 4.43 8.29 28.98
C PHE A 331 4.84 6.93 28.42
N LEU A 332 3.84 6.14 28.06
CA LEU A 332 4.01 4.89 27.35
C LEU A 332 3.78 5.11 25.86
N SER A 333 4.51 4.34 25.08
CA SER A 333 4.39 4.31 23.64
C SER A 333 4.45 2.86 23.16
N THR A 334 3.59 2.54 22.21
CA THR A 334 3.50 1.22 21.57
C THR A 334 3.81 1.37 20.10
N SER A 335 4.63 0.47 19.53
CA SER A 335 5.05 0.53 18.13
C SER A 335 4.84 -0.80 17.42
N TYR A 336 4.81 -0.74 16.08
CA TYR A 336 4.95 -1.89 15.19
C TYR A 336 6.26 -2.67 15.35
N ASP A 337 7.20 -2.14 16.14
CA ASP A 337 8.46 -2.78 16.52
C ASP A 337 8.30 -3.87 17.59
N LYS A 338 7.07 -4.20 17.99
CA LYS A 338 6.76 -5.24 18.99
C LYS A 338 7.34 -4.94 20.38
N VAL A 339 7.46 -3.65 20.67
CA VAL A 339 8.06 -3.12 21.87
C VAL A 339 7.21 -1.97 22.40
N ILE A 340 7.09 -1.91 23.71
CA ILE A 340 6.54 -0.80 24.47
C ILE A 340 7.71 -0.07 25.13
N LYS A 341 7.81 1.24 24.92
CA LYS A 341 8.83 2.06 25.59
C LYS A 341 8.16 2.98 26.60
N LEU A 342 8.70 2.98 27.82
CA LEU A 342 8.40 3.94 28.86
C LEU A 342 9.40 5.09 28.77
N TRP A 343 8.89 6.28 28.53
CA TRP A 343 9.69 7.49 28.36
C TRP A 343 9.52 8.42 29.55
N ASP A 344 10.60 9.11 29.87
CA ASP A 344 10.55 10.33 30.67
C ASP A 344 10.18 11.50 29.74
N THR A 345 9.11 12.23 30.05
CA THR A 345 8.70 13.37 29.22
C THR A 345 9.72 14.50 29.25
N GLU A 346 10.35 14.77 30.40
CA GLU A 346 11.20 15.95 30.59
C GLU A 346 12.55 15.75 29.92
N THR A 347 13.23 14.65 30.24
CA THR A 347 14.56 14.33 29.74
C THR A 347 14.54 13.65 28.38
N GLY A 348 13.40 13.07 27.98
CA GLY A 348 13.26 12.29 26.76
C GLY A 348 14.16 11.06 26.67
N GLN A 349 14.56 10.53 27.82
CA GLN A 349 15.24 9.25 27.92
C GLN A 349 14.22 8.13 28.00
N VAL A 350 14.58 6.97 27.45
CA VAL A 350 13.83 5.72 27.65
C VAL A 350 14.20 5.19 29.03
N ILE A 351 13.21 5.14 29.93
CA ILE A 351 13.38 4.63 31.29
C ILE A 351 13.49 3.09 31.22
N LYS A 352 12.53 2.47 30.51
CA LYS A 352 12.46 1.02 30.33
C LYS A 352 11.84 0.67 28.99
N THR A 353 12.24 -0.49 28.49
CA THR A 353 11.75 -1.10 27.26
C THR A 353 11.14 -2.44 27.62
N PHE A 354 9.87 -2.65 27.25
CA PHE A 354 9.12 -3.86 27.53
C PHE A 354 8.76 -4.53 26.19
N GLY A 355 9.09 -5.80 26.01
CA GLY A 355 8.74 -6.49 24.77
C GLY A 355 9.28 -7.91 24.67
N GLU A 356 8.38 -8.87 24.46
CA GLU A 356 8.71 -10.29 24.25
C GLU A 356 8.52 -10.70 22.78
N ASN A 357 8.97 -9.87 21.83
CA ASN A 357 8.77 -10.13 20.38
C ASN A 357 7.28 -10.30 19.99
N LYS A 358 6.39 -9.63 20.72
CA LYS A 358 4.93 -9.63 20.52
C LYS A 358 4.42 -8.23 20.18
N MET A 359 3.45 -8.14 19.28
CA MET A 359 2.93 -6.85 18.82
C MET A 359 1.88 -6.30 19.80
N PHE A 360 2.06 -5.09 20.29
CA PHE A 360 1.12 -4.44 21.21
C PHE A 360 0.36 -3.31 20.52
N TYR A 361 -0.97 -3.35 20.57
CA TYR A 361 -1.83 -2.36 19.93
C TYR A 361 -2.13 -1.16 20.83
N VAL A 362 -2.21 -1.39 22.14
CA VAL A 362 -2.60 -0.38 23.14
C VAL A 362 -1.82 -0.64 24.42
N ALA A 363 -1.41 0.44 25.09
CA ALA A 363 -0.89 0.39 26.44
C ALA A 363 -1.52 1.51 27.28
N LYS A 364 -2.01 1.15 28.47
CA LYS A 364 -2.65 2.08 29.39
C LYS A 364 -2.10 1.94 30.80
N PHE A 365 -1.74 3.07 31.39
CA PHE A 365 -1.45 3.14 32.82
C PHE A 365 -2.73 2.97 33.63
N HIS A 366 -2.61 2.32 34.77
CA HIS A 366 -3.68 2.31 35.76
C HIS A 366 -3.88 3.73 36.34
N PRO A 367 -5.13 4.21 36.50
CA PRO A 367 -5.40 5.61 36.85
C PRO A 367 -4.92 6.03 38.25
N GLU A 368 -5.00 5.13 39.24
CA GLU A 368 -4.61 5.41 40.63
C GLU A 368 -3.20 4.90 40.98
N GLN A 369 -2.83 3.74 40.42
CA GLN A 369 -1.59 3.03 40.74
C GLN A 369 -0.63 3.15 39.57
N GLN A 370 0.21 4.18 39.61
CA GLN A 370 1.06 4.54 38.48
C GLN A 370 2.18 3.52 38.19
N ASN A 371 2.40 2.54 39.07
CA ASN A 371 3.38 1.46 38.92
C ASN A 371 2.88 0.34 38.00
N MET A 372 1.58 0.27 37.72
CA MET A 372 1.02 -0.79 36.89
C MET A 372 0.63 -0.27 35.50
N MET A 373 0.87 -1.11 34.49
CA MET A 373 0.35 -0.88 33.15
C MET A 373 -0.34 -2.13 32.59
N LEU A 374 -1.37 -1.92 31.76
CA LEU A 374 -2.00 -2.96 30.96
C LEU A 374 -1.66 -2.76 29.48
N ALA A 375 -1.27 -3.84 28.82
CA ALA A 375 -0.93 -3.85 27.41
C ALA A 375 -1.75 -4.90 26.64
N GLY A 376 -2.42 -4.46 25.57
CA GLY A 376 -3.22 -5.30 24.69
C GLY A 376 -2.37 -5.83 23.55
N CYS A 377 -2.29 -7.16 23.44
CA CYS A 377 -1.40 -7.82 22.49
C CYS A 377 -2.16 -8.39 21.27
N SER A 378 -1.45 -8.57 20.17
CA SER A 378 -1.91 -9.36 19.01
C SER A 378 -2.09 -10.83 19.34
N ASP A 379 -1.38 -11.32 20.36
CA ASP A 379 -1.42 -12.70 20.86
C ASP A 379 -2.69 -12.99 21.67
N LYS A 380 -3.77 -12.23 21.45
CA LYS A 380 -5.08 -12.36 22.10
C LYS A 380 -5.07 -12.11 23.62
N LYS A 381 -3.90 -12.04 24.22
CA LYS A 381 -3.72 -11.82 25.64
C LYS A 381 -3.64 -10.33 25.97
N VAL A 382 -4.06 -10.00 27.18
CA VAL A 382 -3.70 -8.74 27.83
C VAL A 382 -2.67 -9.04 28.89
N TYR A 383 -1.62 -8.24 28.93
CA TYR A 383 -0.54 -8.39 29.90
C TYR A 383 -0.59 -7.24 30.90
N GLN A 384 -0.49 -7.57 32.18
CA GLN A 384 -0.29 -6.64 33.27
C GLN A 384 1.17 -6.65 33.67
N TRP A 385 1.81 -5.49 33.60
CA TRP A 385 3.21 -5.32 33.92
C TRP A 385 3.36 -4.46 35.17
N ASP A 386 4.33 -4.81 35.99
CA ASP A 386 4.90 -3.89 36.96
C ASP A 386 5.98 -3.06 36.27
N LEU A 387 5.91 -1.74 36.39
CA LEU A 387 6.91 -0.85 35.81
C LEU A 387 8.19 -0.82 36.66
N GLU A 388 8.10 -1.12 37.95
CA GLU A 388 9.25 -1.08 38.87
C GLU A 388 10.12 -2.33 38.74
N SER A 389 9.54 -3.54 38.77
CA SER A 389 10.30 -4.75 38.46
C SER A 389 10.56 -4.89 36.95
N GLY A 390 9.54 -4.59 36.12
CA GLY A 390 9.55 -4.88 34.69
C GLY A 390 9.09 -6.29 34.33
N ASP A 391 8.55 -7.02 35.31
CA ASP A 391 8.01 -8.36 35.12
C ASP A 391 6.52 -8.32 34.77
N ILE A 392 6.07 -9.38 34.11
CA ILE A 392 4.65 -9.63 33.87
C ILE A 392 4.05 -10.16 35.18
N ILE A 393 3.12 -9.40 35.76
CA ILE A 393 2.37 -9.80 36.96
C ILE A 393 1.28 -10.81 36.57
N GLN A 394 0.52 -10.50 35.52
CA GLN A 394 -0.69 -11.24 35.18
C GLN A 394 -0.93 -11.27 33.66
N GLU A 395 -1.45 -12.40 33.20
CA GLU A 395 -1.96 -12.57 31.84
C GLU A 395 -3.48 -12.78 31.87
N TYR A 396 -4.19 -12.20 30.91
CA TYR A 396 -5.63 -12.39 30.67
C TYR A 396 -5.81 -12.99 29.27
N ASP A 397 -6.29 -14.23 29.17
CA ASP A 397 -6.17 -15.07 27.96
C ASP A 397 -7.50 -15.53 27.34
N TYR A 398 -8.63 -14.89 27.66
CA TYR A 398 -9.93 -15.32 27.13
C TYR A 398 -10.25 -14.80 25.72
N HIS A 399 -9.55 -13.80 25.18
CA HIS A 399 -9.85 -13.31 23.83
C HIS A 399 -9.46 -14.32 22.75
N LEU A 400 -10.20 -14.32 21.64
CA LEU A 400 -9.96 -15.24 20.54
C LEU A 400 -9.15 -14.62 19.40
N ALA A 401 -9.02 -13.29 19.40
CA ALA A 401 -8.28 -12.50 18.42
C ALA A 401 -7.53 -11.34 19.10
N ALA A 402 -6.79 -10.56 18.31
CA ALA A 402 -6.01 -9.43 18.78
C ALA A 402 -6.85 -8.44 19.62
N VAL A 403 -6.27 -7.95 20.70
CA VAL A 403 -6.89 -6.95 21.58
C VAL A 403 -6.65 -5.56 20.99
N ASN A 404 -7.73 -4.86 20.65
CA ASN A 404 -7.69 -3.55 20.00
C ASN A 404 -7.54 -2.42 21.02
N THR A 405 -8.39 -2.38 22.05
CA THR A 405 -8.34 -1.34 23.08
C THR A 405 -8.53 -1.86 24.50
N ILE A 406 -8.02 -1.06 25.44
CA ILE A 406 -8.18 -1.25 26.87
C ILE A 406 -8.65 0.09 27.45
N THR A 407 -9.73 0.06 28.24
CA THR A 407 -10.25 1.23 28.95
C THR A 407 -10.52 0.87 30.41
N PHE A 408 -9.97 1.64 31.33
CA PHE A 408 -10.25 1.49 32.75
C PHE A 408 -11.64 2.04 33.07
N VAL A 409 -12.32 1.36 33.98
CA VAL A 409 -13.69 1.66 34.43
C VAL A 409 -13.73 1.50 35.95
N ASP A 410 -14.69 2.16 36.60
CA ASP A 410 -14.91 2.01 38.06
C ASP A 410 -13.65 2.41 38.84
N GLU A 411 -13.14 3.62 38.56
CA GLU A 411 -11.94 4.19 39.21
C GLU A 411 -10.68 3.31 39.09
N GLY A 412 -10.61 2.48 38.04
CA GLY A 412 -9.44 1.62 37.77
C GLY A 412 -9.57 0.20 38.31
N ARG A 413 -10.57 -0.07 39.16
CA ARG A 413 -10.81 -1.42 39.67
C ARG A 413 -11.06 -2.42 38.55
N ARG A 414 -11.85 -2.03 37.56
CA ARG A 414 -12.22 -2.86 36.42
C ARG A 414 -11.66 -2.29 35.14
N PHE A 415 -11.54 -3.14 34.13
CA PHE A 415 -11.20 -2.67 32.80
C PHE A 415 -11.99 -3.41 31.74
N VAL A 416 -12.29 -2.70 30.67
CA VAL A 416 -13.02 -3.18 29.51
C VAL A 416 -12.01 -3.31 28.37
N THR A 417 -12.04 -4.46 27.72
CA THR A 417 -11.19 -4.75 26.57
C THR A 417 -12.04 -5.13 25.38
N THR A 418 -11.61 -4.64 24.22
CA THR A 418 -12.22 -4.95 22.94
C THR A 418 -11.22 -5.67 22.06
N SER A 419 -11.73 -6.58 21.26
CA SER A 419 -10.91 -7.46 20.43
C SER A 419 -11.53 -7.61 19.05
N ASP A 420 -10.71 -8.11 18.12
CA ASP A 420 -11.13 -8.29 16.73
C ASP A 420 -12.11 -9.46 16.54
N ASP A 421 -12.28 -10.29 17.57
CA ASP A 421 -13.30 -11.35 17.64
C ASP A 421 -14.73 -10.81 17.81
N LYS A 422 -14.91 -9.47 17.72
CA LYS A 422 -16.19 -8.76 17.85
C LYS A 422 -16.82 -8.92 19.23
N THR A 423 -16.00 -9.02 20.26
CA THR A 423 -16.46 -9.14 21.64
C THR A 423 -15.92 -8.03 22.52
N ILE A 424 -16.64 -7.77 23.61
CA ILE A 424 -16.20 -6.90 24.68
C ILE A 424 -16.13 -7.76 25.94
N ARG A 425 -14.99 -7.73 26.62
CA ARG A 425 -14.79 -8.44 27.88
C ARG A 425 -14.49 -7.46 29.00
N VAL A 426 -15.12 -7.68 30.14
CA VAL A 426 -14.91 -6.89 31.36
C VAL A 426 -14.20 -7.75 32.39
N TRP A 427 -13.20 -7.17 33.02
CA TRP A 427 -12.27 -7.83 33.92
C TRP A 427 -12.21 -7.10 35.25
N ASP A 428 -11.95 -7.82 36.34
CA ASP A 428 -11.44 -7.22 37.58
C ASP A 428 -9.91 -7.17 37.48
N LEU A 429 -9.30 -6.09 37.94
CA LEU A 429 -7.86 -5.97 37.94
C LEU A 429 -7.24 -7.02 38.89
N GLY A 430 -6.23 -7.73 38.41
CA GLY A 430 -5.52 -8.79 39.15
C GLY A 430 -6.21 -10.16 39.12
N VAL A 431 -7.40 -10.28 38.53
CA VAL A 431 -8.10 -11.56 38.39
C VAL A 431 -8.18 -11.95 36.91
N PRO A 432 -7.54 -13.05 36.47
CA PRO A 432 -7.49 -13.43 35.06
C PRO A 432 -8.82 -13.92 34.49
N VAL A 433 -9.90 -13.98 35.27
CA VAL A 433 -11.20 -14.46 34.84
C VAL A 433 -12.08 -13.27 34.46
N GLN A 434 -12.68 -13.34 33.27
CA GLN A 434 -13.64 -12.33 32.82
C GLN A 434 -14.90 -12.33 33.70
N ILE A 435 -15.34 -11.14 34.12
CA ILE A 435 -16.61 -10.95 34.86
C ILE A 435 -17.78 -11.01 33.88
N LYS A 436 -17.63 -10.32 32.74
CA LYS A 436 -18.70 -10.16 31.76
C LYS A 436 -18.16 -10.36 30.36
N TYR A 437 -18.82 -11.27 29.66
CA TYR A 437 -18.66 -11.48 28.24
C TYR A 437 -19.84 -10.85 27.51
N MET A 438 -19.56 -10.00 26.53
CA MET A 438 -20.55 -9.39 25.64
C MET A 438 -20.20 -9.76 24.20
N ALA A 439 -21.11 -10.46 23.55
CA ALA A 439 -21.06 -10.80 22.15
C ALA A 439 -22.49 -10.89 21.62
N ASP A 440 -22.79 -10.15 20.56
CA ASP A 440 -24.04 -10.26 19.82
C ASP A 440 -23.69 -10.61 18.35
N PRO A 441 -24.44 -11.47 17.65
CA PRO A 441 -24.15 -11.80 16.26
C PRO A 441 -24.15 -10.60 15.30
N GLY A 442 -24.92 -9.56 15.63
CA GLY A 442 -24.95 -8.30 14.88
C GLY A 442 -23.89 -7.28 15.31
N MET A 443 -23.05 -7.60 16.29
CA MET A 443 -21.97 -6.75 16.75
C MET A 443 -20.76 -6.87 15.82
N HIS A 444 -20.11 -5.74 15.54
CA HIS A 444 -18.85 -5.69 14.80
C HIS A 444 -17.69 -5.34 15.74
N SER A 445 -16.47 -5.60 15.27
CA SER A 445 -15.24 -5.26 15.99
C SER A 445 -15.24 -3.78 16.37
N MET A 446 -14.79 -3.50 17.59
CA MET A 446 -14.75 -2.15 18.16
C MET A 446 -13.30 -1.72 18.32
N PRO A 447 -12.70 -1.08 17.30
CA PRO A 447 -11.28 -0.77 17.28
C PRO A 447 -10.89 0.39 18.18
N ALA A 448 -11.86 1.21 18.63
CA ALA A 448 -11.60 2.28 19.57
C ALA A 448 -12.73 2.42 20.60
N VAL A 449 -12.35 2.54 21.88
CA VAL A 449 -13.25 2.78 23.00
C VAL A 449 -12.73 3.93 23.87
N THR A 450 -13.65 4.76 24.34
CA THR A 450 -13.38 5.83 25.30
C THR A 450 -14.44 5.89 26.39
N LEU A 451 -14.03 6.43 27.54
CA LEU A 451 -14.87 6.57 28.72
C LEU A 451 -15.52 7.97 28.73
N SER A 452 -16.77 8.06 29.16
CA SER A 452 -17.41 9.35 29.44
C SER A 452 -16.72 10.06 30.61
N PRO A 453 -16.71 11.42 30.65
CA PRO A 453 -16.16 12.17 31.78
C PRO A 453 -16.78 11.78 33.13
N ASP A 454 -18.09 11.51 33.13
CA ASP A 454 -18.88 11.02 34.28
C ASP A 454 -18.54 9.58 34.73
N GLN A 455 -17.71 8.87 33.97
CA GLN A 455 -17.41 7.44 34.12
C GLN A 455 -18.64 6.50 34.16
N LYS A 456 -19.83 6.97 33.76
CA LYS A 456 -21.08 6.19 33.73
C LYS A 456 -21.28 5.39 32.45
N TRP A 457 -20.66 5.86 31.37
CA TRP A 457 -20.79 5.27 30.06
C TRP A 457 -19.41 5.08 29.46
N PHE A 458 -19.24 4.02 28.70
CA PHE A 458 -18.15 3.93 27.74
C PHE A 458 -18.76 3.79 26.36
N VAL A 459 -18.06 4.36 25.40
CA VAL A 459 -18.49 4.46 24.02
C VAL A 459 -17.40 3.87 23.17
N GLY A 460 -17.77 3.08 22.17
CA GLY A 460 -16.82 2.68 21.16
C GLY A 460 -17.38 2.78 19.76
N THR A 461 -16.47 3.06 18.83
CA THR A 461 -16.75 3.00 17.41
C THR A 461 -16.83 1.53 17.03
N SER A 462 -17.93 1.15 16.41
CA SER A 462 -18.09 -0.16 15.79
C SER A 462 -17.85 -0.01 14.29
N LEU A 463 -17.20 -1.03 13.69
CA LEU A 463 -16.86 -1.00 12.27
C LEU A 463 -18.07 -1.01 11.31
N ASP A 464 -19.29 -1.14 11.84
CA ASP A 464 -20.55 -0.98 11.08
C ASP A 464 -21.05 0.48 11.02
N ASN A 465 -20.12 1.44 11.05
CA ASN A 465 -20.37 2.87 10.90
C ASN A 465 -21.28 3.47 11.99
N LYS A 466 -21.33 2.84 13.17
CA LYS A 466 -22.06 3.34 14.33
C LYS A 466 -21.15 3.46 15.55
N ILE A 467 -21.56 4.31 16.47
CA ILE A 467 -20.97 4.43 17.79
C ILE A 467 -21.93 3.80 18.79
N ASP A 468 -21.47 2.76 19.47
CA ASP A 468 -22.24 2.04 20.47
C ASP A 468 -21.88 2.51 21.88
N THR A 469 -22.93 2.73 22.68
CA THR A 469 -22.81 3.14 24.08
C THR A 469 -23.14 1.98 25.01
N TYR A 470 -22.30 1.79 26.02
CA TYR A 470 -22.48 0.78 27.06
C TYR A 470 -22.43 1.43 28.44
N SER A 471 -23.25 0.94 29.37
CA SER A 471 -23.18 1.32 30.78
C SER A 471 -21.88 0.79 31.39
N THR A 472 -21.21 1.59 32.21
CA THR A 472 -20.08 1.11 33.04
C THR A 472 -20.57 0.50 34.34
N LYS A 473 -21.68 1.00 34.88
CA LYS A 473 -22.21 0.57 36.18
C LYS A 473 -23.08 -0.68 36.04
N ASP A 474 -22.97 -1.53 37.05
CA ASP A 474 -23.78 -2.72 37.33
C ASP A 474 -23.65 -3.86 36.30
N ARG A 475 -24.38 -3.79 35.18
CA ARG A 475 -24.57 -4.94 34.26
C ARG A 475 -23.87 -4.85 32.92
N PHE A 476 -23.16 -3.76 32.66
CA PHE A 476 -22.48 -3.50 31.40
C PHE A 476 -23.36 -3.76 30.17
N ARG A 477 -24.57 -3.20 30.17
CA ARG A 477 -25.55 -3.40 29.10
C ARG A 477 -25.43 -2.29 28.06
N GLN A 478 -25.54 -2.67 26.78
CA GLN A 478 -25.63 -1.73 25.67
C GLN A 478 -26.89 -0.86 25.78
N ASN A 479 -26.74 0.45 25.60
CA ASN A 479 -27.84 1.40 25.55
C ASN A 479 -28.23 1.66 24.09
N ARG A 480 -29.21 0.90 23.60
CA ARG A 480 -29.71 1.00 22.22
C ARG A 480 -30.37 2.34 21.87
N LYS A 481 -30.72 3.17 22.87
CA LYS A 481 -31.23 4.53 22.64
C LYS A 481 -30.12 5.54 22.35
N LYS A 482 -28.87 5.21 22.71
CA LYS A 482 -27.69 6.08 22.58
C LYS A 482 -26.73 5.49 21.54
N THR A 483 -27.21 5.41 20.30
CA THR A 483 -26.40 4.96 19.16
C THR A 483 -26.20 6.13 18.21
N PHE A 484 -24.96 6.47 17.90
CA PHE A 484 -24.65 7.55 16.97
C PHE A 484 -24.33 6.98 15.60
N LYS A 485 -24.95 7.54 14.56
CA LYS A 485 -24.82 7.10 13.17
C LYS A 485 -24.52 8.30 12.28
N GLY A 486 -24.00 8.04 11.08
CA GLY A 486 -23.77 9.04 10.05
C GLY A 486 -22.33 9.09 9.54
N HIS A 487 -21.35 8.88 10.43
CA HIS A 487 -19.94 8.78 10.05
C HIS A 487 -19.60 7.42 9.41
N VAL A 488 -18.59 7.40 8.56
CA VAL A 488 -18.04 6.19 7.93
C VAL A 488 -16.72 5.81 8.60
N VAL A 489 -16.67 4.65 9.26
CA VAL A 489 -15.51 4.17 10.02
C VAL A 489 -15.09 2.75 9.60
N ALA A 490 -15.72 2.21 8.55
CA ALA A 490 -15.39 0.90 8.00
C ALA A 490 -13.88 0.75 7.73
N GLY A 491 -13.24 -0.17 8.46
CA GLY A 491 -11.80 -0.46 8.37
C GLY A 491 -10.87 0.51 9.13
N TYR A 492 -11.38 1.53 9.81
CA TYR A 492 -10.57 2.52 10.52
C TYR A 492 -10.78 2.50 12.03
N ALA A 493 -9.70 2.73 12.78
CA ALA A 493 -9.72 2.82 14.22
C ALA A 493 -9.97 4.27 14.68
N CYS A 494 -11.07 4.88 14.23
CA CYS A 494 -11.40 6.25 14.60
C CYS A 494 -11.74 6.30 16.09
N ARG A 495 -10.96 7.02 16.91
CA ARG A 495 -11.22 7.15 18.35
C ARG A 495 -12.36 8.14 18.59
N PRO A 496 -13.46 7.74 19.28
CA PRO A 496 -14.49 8.67 19.69
C PRO A 496 -14.05 9.42 20.95
N ASN A 497 -14.55 10.62 21.20
CA ASN A 497 -14.29 11.35 22.44
C ASN A 497 -15.52 12.15 22.89
N PHE A 498 -15.49 12.62 24.12
CA PHE A 498 -16.54 13.42 24.72
C PHE A 498 -16.08 14.85 24.92
N SER A 499 -17.04 15.78 24.91
CA SER A 499 -16.82 17.08 25.51
C SER A 499 -16.62 16.97 27.02
N LEU A 500 -15.99 17.97 27.63
CA LEU A 500 -15.70 18.00 29.07
C LEU A 500 -16.96 17.80 29.94
N ASP A 501 -18.09 18.39 29.51
CA ASP A 501 -19.39 18.29 30.16
C ASP A 501 -20.20 17.02 29.77
N GLY A 502 -19.67 16.20 28.85
CA GLY A 502 -20.36 15.04 28.29
C GLY A 502 -21.57 15.37 27.42
N ARG A 503 -21.78 16.63 27.04
CA ARG A 503 -22.89 17.07 26.19
C ARG A 503 -22.74 16.65 24.74
N TYR A 504 -21.52 16.64 24.22
CA TYR A 504 -21.21 16.26 22.85
C TYR A 504 -20.35 15.01 22.80
N VAL A 505 -20.59 14.20 21.78
CA VAL A 505 -19.68 13.14 21.35
C VAL A 505 -19.08 13.57 20.03
N MET A 506 -17.80 13.30 19.86
CA MET A 506 -17.07 13.57 18.64
C MET A 506 -16.38 12.31 18.13
N SER A 507 -16.24 12.18 16.82
CA SER A 507 -15.51 11.09 16.18
C SER A 507 -15.03 11.50 14.80
N GLY A 508 -13.88 10.98 14.40
CA GLY A 508 -13.38 11.08 13.03
C GLY A 508 -14.08 10.11 12.07
N ASP A 509 -13.80 10.29 10.79
CA ASP A 509 -14.35 9.52 9.68
C ASP A 509 -13.21 9.13 8.71
N GLY A 510 -13.39 8.03 7.99
CA GLY A 510 -12.59 7.61 6.84
C GLY A 510 -12.44 8.69 5.78
N GLU A 511 -13.47 9.51 5.58
CA GLU A 511 -13.42 10.65 4.66
C GLU A 511 -12.69 11.88 5.22
N GLY A 512 -12.10 11.82 6.41
CA GLY A 512 -11.42 12.98 7.02
C GLY A 512 -12.35 14.04 7.63
N LYS A 513 -13.64 13.72 7.78
CA LYS A 513 -14.61 14.56 8.49
C LYS A 513 -14.54 14.27 9.99
N CYS A 514 -14.64 15.30 10.82
CA CYS A 514 -14.91 15.19 12.24
C CYS A 514 -16.39 15.47 12.47
N TRP A 515 -17.07 14.49 13.05
CA TRP A 515 -18.49 14.53 13.34
C TRP A 515 -18.71 14.86 14.81
N PHE A 516 -19.72 15.67 15.08
CA PHE A 516 -20.16 16.03 16.42
C PHE A 516 -21.64 15.68 16.56
N TRP A 517 -21.96 14.93 17.61
CA TRP A 517 -23.32 14.59 17.99
C TRP A 517 -23.67 15.18 19.34
N GLU A 518 -24.94 15.51 19.52
CA GLU A 518 -25.48 15.84 20.83
C GLU A 518 -25.80 14.56 21.60
N TRP A 519 -25.21 14.39 22.80
CA TRP A 519 -25.35 13.19 23.63
C TRP A 519 -26.80 12.90 24.02
N GLN A 520 -27.58 13.94 24.35
CA GLN A 520 -28.96 13.79 24.78
C GLN A 520 -29.88 13.27 23.66
N ASN A 521 -29.74 13.84 22.46
CA ASN A 521 -30.67 13.58 21.35
C ASN A 521 -30.14 12.62 20.30
N THR A 522 -28.86 12.23 20.37
CA THR A 522 -28.14 11.41 19.37
C THR A 522 -28.11 11.98 17.94
N LYS A 523 -28.56 13.23 17.79
CA LYS A 523 -28.58 13.93 16.51
C LYS A 523 -27.18 14.48 16.21
N VAL A 524 -26.85 14.48 14.92
CA VAL A 524 -25.66 15.15 14.41
C VAL A 524 -25.85 16.65 14.63
N ALA A 525 -24.99 17.25 15.45
CA ALA A 525 -25.01 18.67 15.71
C ALA A 525 -24.19 19.44 14.67
N ARG A 526 -23.05 18.87 14.24
CA ARG A 526 -22.17 19.48 13.24
C ARG A 526 -21.26 18.46 12.59
N THR A 527 -20.87 18.72 11.35
CA THR A 527 -19.80 18.01 10.63
C THR A 527 -18.77 19.00 10.12
N ILE A 528 -17.49 18.73 10.35
CA ILE A 528 -16.37 19.57 9.92
C ILE A 528 -15.45 18.74 9.05
N LYS A 529 -15.09 19.22 7.86
CA LYS A 529 -14.03 18.59 7.05
C LYS A 529 -12.68 18.94 7.68
N ALA A 530 -12.15 18.03 8.49
CA ALA A 530 -10.97 18.29 9.29
C ALA A 530 -9.69 18.04 8.50
N HIS A 531 -9.54 16.88 7.88
CA HIS A 531 -8.32 16.43 7.20
C HIS A 531 -8.59 16.07 5.74
N GLU A 532 -7.55 16.11 4.90
CA GLU A 532 -7.65 15.62 3.53
C GLU A 532 -7.71 14.08 3.50
N GLY A 533 -6.87 13.44 4.32
CA GLY A 533 -6.93 12.00 4.61
C GLY A 533 -7.88 11.65 5.76
N VAL A 534 -7.86 10.38 6.16
CA VAL A 534 -8.67 9.83 7.27
C VAL A 534 -8.40 10.59 8.58
N CYS A 535 -9.45 10.94 9.32
CA CYS A 535 -9.35 11.51 10.66
C CYS A 535 -9.39 10.36 11.68
N ILE A 536 -8.25 10.02 12.28
CA ILE A 536 -8.12 8.83 13.13
C ILE A 536 -8.40 9.14 14.59
N ASP A 537 -7.78 10.18 15.12
CA ASP A 537 -7.91 10.48 16.55
C ASP A 537 -8.37 11.92 16.72
N CYS A 538 -9.20 12.11 17.73
CA CYS A 538 -9.86 13.36 17.98
C CYS A 538 -10.04 13.51 19.49
N GLU A 539 -9.62 14.64 20.02
CA GLU A 539 -9.55 14.86 21.47
C GLU A 539 -10.06 16.25 21.84
N TRP A 540 -10.96 16.29 22.82
CA TRP A 540 -11.45 17.54 23.38
C TRP A 540 -10.46 18.07 24.41
N HIS A 541 -10.22 19.38 24.43
CA HIS A 541 -9.31 19.98 25.39
C HIS A 541 -9.85 19.81 26.83
N PRO A 542 -9.08 19.31 27.80
CA PRO A 542 -9.59 18.96 29.13
C PRO A 542 -10.06 20.16 29.98
N LEU A 543 -9.62 21.39 29.66
CA LEU A 543 -10.03 22.61 30.39
C LEU A 543 -10.81 23.62 29.54
N GLU A 544 -10.70 23.53 28.21
CA GLU A 544 -11.20 24.58 27.33
C GLU A 544 -12.48 24.11 26.66
N SER A 545 -13.53 24.91 26.81
CA SER A 545 -14.90 24.50 26.52
C SER A 545 -15.20 24.31 25.03
N SER A 546 -14.41 24.91 24.14
CA SER A 546 -14.68 24.89 22.69
C SER A 546 -13.55 24.33 21.85
N LYS A 547 -12.39 24.02 22.44
CA LYS A 547 -11.19 23.68 21.67
C LYS A 547 -10.99 22.18 21.53
N VAL A 548 -10.64 21.75 20.32
CA VAL A 548 -10.55 20.34 19.96
C VAL A 548 -9.33 20.09 19.08
N ALA A 549 -8.55 19.06 19.36
CA ALA A 549 -7.48 18.61 18.48
C ALA A 549 -7.96 17.43 17.63
N THR A 550 -7.63 17.44 16.34
CA THR A 550 -7.87 16.32 15.43
C THR A 550 -6.56 15.94 14.74
N CYS A 551 -6.33 14.65 14.53
CA CYS A 551 -5.21 14.17 13.74
C CYS A 551 -5.67 13.26 12.60
N GLY A 552 -4.90 13.31 11.51
CA GLY A 552 -5.18 12.51 10.34
C GLY A 552 -3.96 11.82 9.74
N TRP A 553 -4.25 10.95 8.78
CA TRP A 553 -3.22 10.29 7.98
C TRP A 553 -2.55 11.19 6.94
N ASP A 554 -3.01 12.45 6.82
CA ASP A 554 -2.31 13.51 6.10
C ASP A 554 -1.03 14.00 6.82
N GLY A 555 -0.78 13.53 8.05
CA GLY A 555 0.40 13.90 8.83
C GLY A 555 0.27 15.24 9.56
N ALA A 556 -0.88 15.89 9.42
CA ALA A 556 -1.19 17.15 10.09
C ALA A 556 -2.01 16.88 11.36
N ILE A 557 -1.84 17.77 12.33
CA ILE A 557 -2.73 17.86 13.50
C ILE A 557 -3.34 19.26 13.46
N LYS A 558 -4.67 19.33 13.50
CA LYS A 558 -5.39 20.60 13.45
C LYS A 558 -6.04 20.86 14.81
N TYR A 559 -5.84 22.07 15.30
CA TYR A 559 -6.46 22.57 16.52
C TYR A 559 -7.63 23.47 16.15
N TRP A 560 -8.81 23.18 16.68
CA TRP A 560 -10.11 23.76 16.35
C TRP A 560 -10.69 24.60 17.47
#